data_AF-A0A0L0MBF3-F1
#
_entry.id   AF-A0A0L0MBF3-F1
#
_cell.length_a   1.000
_cell.length_b   1.000
_cell.length_c   1.000
_cell.angle_alpha   90.00
_cell.angle_beta   90.00
_cell.angle_gamma   90.00
#
_symmetry.space_group_name_H-M   'P 1'
#
loop_
_entity.id
_entity.type
_entity.pdbx_description
1 polymer ?
#
loop_
_entity_poly.entity_id
_entity_poly.type
_entity_poly.pdbx_seq_one_letter_code
_entity_poly.pdbx_strand_id
1 'polypeptide(L)'
;MRKTTTLQRVAIPVIGTAGLAAFSFWIEALTDWRLTIFGLMILLVVYYLQDGIVGFVRKTLNLGRVCVTKVNTEELASHTRQDDAVAAAVNEDAGTILDVRNVLMQFSGLKALNDVNLTVKRGTIHGLIGPNGSGKSTMMNVLTGIYVPTSGAIEYEGQSLSGRTSSKIALSGIARTFQNVQLFGEMTALENVLVGLHHTFKSNFADVGAMTGRYRREELAARERAYNMLRFVGLENSAAEEARNLPYGKQRLLEIARALALDPQLLLLDEPAAGLTAPDIRELVAIIRKVRHHGGVDRASYGRRDERMRYGIGARLRTEDRRREARGYSG
;
A
#
# COMPACT_ATOMS: atom_id res chain seq x y z
N MET A 1 -21.87 -74.20 -54.47
CA MET A 1 -22.73 -73.01 -54.74
C MET A 1 -22.13 -71.77 -54.08
N ARG A 2 -22.69 -70.57 -54.31
CA ARG A 2 -21.99 -69.26 -54.21
C ARG A 2 -21.43 -68.90 -52.82
N LYS A 3 -20.25 -68.23 -52.81
CA LYS A 3 -19.61 -67.62 -51.64
C LYS A 3 -20.35 -66.35 -51.21
N THR A 4 -20.81 -66.28 -49.96
CA THR A 4 -21.47 -65.10 -49.36
C THR A 4 -20.58 -64.44 -48.30
N THR A 5 -19.30 -64.19 -48.64
CA THR A 5 -18.30 -63.62 -47.70
C THR A 5 -17.53 -62.46 -48.34
N THR A 6 -18.24 -61.44 -48.84
CA THR A 6 -17.61 -60.29 -49.53
C THR A 6 -18.11 -58.93 -49.06
N LEU A 7 -19.36 -58.79 -48.60
CA LEU A 7 -19.92 -57.46 -48.28
C LEU A 7 -19.39 -56.88 -46.95
N GLN A 8 -19.44 -57.64 -45.85
CA GLN A 8 -19.05 -57.12 -44.51
C GLN A 8 -17.55 -56.81 -44.40
N ARG A 9 -16.67 -57.58 -45.04
CA ARG A 9 -15.22 -57.31 -45.04
C ARG A 9 -14.82 -56.04 -45.81
N VAL A 10 -15.64 -55.61 -46.77
CA VAL A 10 -15.43 -54.36 -47.52
C VAL A 10 -16.16 -53.18 -46.85
N ALA A 11 -17.30 -53.42 -46.20
CA ALA A 11 -18.04 -52.39 -45.48
C ALA A 11 -17.23 -51.71 -44.37
N ILE A 12 -16.48 -52.47 -43.56
CA ILE A 12 -15.66 -51.92 -42.46
C ILE A 12 -14.63 -50.88 -42.96
N PRO A 13 -13.72 -51.19 -43.90
CA PRO A 13 -12.77 -50.19 -44.40
C PRO A 13 -13.44 -49.04 -45.17
N VAL A 14 -14.55 -49.28 -45.89
CA VAL A 14 -15.27 -48.20 -46.59
C VAL A 14 -15.92 -47.22 -45.60
N ILE A 15 -16.55 -47.72 -44.53
CA ILE A 15 -17.10 -46.89 -43.45
C ILE A 15 -15.98 -46.16 -42.70
N GLY A 16 -14.84 -46.82 -42.47
CA GLY A 16 -13.65 -46.21 -41.89
C GLY A 16 -13.11 -45.04 -42.72
N THR A 17 -12.93 -45.23 -44.03
CA THR A 17 -12.46 -44.17 -44.94
C THR A 17 -13.49 -43.04 -45.07
N ALA A 18 -14.79 -43.35 -45.16
CA ALA A 18 -15.85 -42.34 -45.21
C ALA A 18 -15.92 -41.51 -43.90
N GLY A 19 -15.80 -42.17 -42.74
CA GLY A 19 -15.75 -41.50 -41.44
C GLY A 19 -14.50 -40.64 -41.27
N LEU A 20 -13.34 -41.11 -41.74
CA LEU A 20 -12.09 -40.35 -41.67
C LEU A 20 -12.08 -39.16 -42.65
N ALA A 21 -12.68 -39.30 -43.83
CA ALA A 21 -12.92 -38.18 -44.76
C ALA A 21 -13.89 -37.14 -44.19
N ALA A 22 -15.00 -37.57 -43.58
CA ALA A 22 -15.95 -36.68 -42.91
C ALA A 22 -15.31 -35.96 -41.71
N PHE A 23 -14.46 -36.65 -40.93
CA PHE A 23 -13.69 -36.06 -39.86
C PHE A 23 -12.65 -35.05 -40.37
N SER A 24 -11.95 -35.36 -41.46
CA SER A 24 -11.02 -34.42 -42.10
C SER A 24 -11.73 -33.16 -42.58
N PHE A 25 -12.89 -33.30 -43.23
CA PHE A 25 -13.70 -32.17 -43.68
C PHE A 25 -14.24 -31.33 -42.50
N TRP A 26 -14.57 -31.97 -41.38
CA TRP A 26 -14.98 -31.26 -40.16
C TRP A 26 -13.82 -30.49 -39.50
N ILE A 27 -12.60 -31.06 -39.50
CA ILE A 27 -11.38 -30.38 -39.06
C ILE A 27 -11.04 -29.21 -40.00
N GLU A 28 -11.14 -29.38 -41.32
CA GLU A 28 -10.91 -28.32 -42.30
C GLU A 28 -11.89 -27.16 -42.11
N ALA A 29 -13.19 -27.45 -41.93
CA ALA A 29 -14.19 -26.45 -41.61
C ALA A 29 -13.89 -25.72 -40.28
N LEU A 30 -13.39 -26.41 -39.25
CA LEU A 30 -12.96 -25.76 -38.01
C LEU A 30 -11.74 -24.83 -38.23
N THR A 31 -10.85 -25.13 -39.17
CA THR A 31 -9.75 -24.21 -39.54
C THR A 31 -10.19 -22.96 -40.31
N ASP A 32 -11.21 -23.06 -41.17
CA ASP A 32 -11.78 -21.90 -41.87
C ASP A 32 -12.51 -20.96 -40.89
N TRP A 33 -13.33 -21.53 -40.01
CA TRP A 33 -14.06 -20.76 -39.00
C TRP A 33 -13.21 -20.36 -37.80
N ARG A 34 -11.93 -20.77 -37.75
CA ARG A 34 -10.99 -20.53 -36.65
C ARG A 34 -10.91 -19.06 -36.22
N LEU A 35 -10.83 -18.13 -37.18
CA LEU A 35 -10.77 -16.69 -36.89
C LEU A 35 -12.07 -16.17 -36.26
N THR A 36 -13.22 -16.64 -36.75
CA THR A 36 -14.55 -16.32 -36.19
C THR A 36 -14.71 -16.91 -34.79
N ILE A 37 -14.28 -18.15 -34.57
CA ILE A 37 -14.32 -18.84 -33.27
C ILE A 37 -13.40 -18.13 -32.27
N PHE A 38 -12.17 -17.77 -32.64
CA PHE A 38 -11.28 -16.98 -31.77
C PHE A 38 -11.82 -15.58 -31.51
N GLY A 39 -12.40 -14.90 -32.51
CA GLY A 39 -13.04 -13.59 -32.34
C GLY A 39 -14.21 -13.65 -31.35
N LEU A 40 -15.10 -14.64 -31.50
CA LEU A 40 -16.21 -14.87 -30.59
C LEU A 40 -15.74 -15.25 -29.17
N MET A 41 -14.70 -16.09 -29.07
CA MET A 41 -14.10 -16.48 -27.79
C MET A 41 -13.44 -15.28 -27.09
N ILE A 42 -12.71 -14.44 -27.81
CA ILE A 42 -12.13 -13.20 -27.27
C ILE A 42 -13.25 -12.24 -26.85
N LEU A 43 -14.30 -12.06 -27.66
CA LEU A 43 -15.45 -11.22 -27.30
C LEU A 43 -16.13 -11.74 -26.02
N LEU A 44 -16.32 -13.06 -25.91
CA LEU A 44 -16.90 -13.72 -24.74
C LEU A 44 -16.00 -13.55 -23.51
N VAL A 45 -14.68 -13.67 -23.64
CA VAL A 45 -13.72 -13.41 -22.56
C VAL A 45 -13.69 -11.93 -22.16
N VAL A 46 -13.70 -11.00 -23.11
CA VAL A 46 -13.72 -9.55 -22.82
C VAL A 46 -15.05 -9.10 -22.20
N TYR A 47 -16.15 -9.80 -22.50
CA TYR A 47 -17.47 -9.48 -21.94
C TYR A 47 -17.75 -10.19 -20.60
N TYR A 48 -17.43 -11.48 -20.46
CA TYR A 48 -17.72 -12.28 -19.26
C TYR A 48 -16.54 -12.49 -18.30
N LEU A 49 -15.29 -12.25 -18.73
CA LEU A 49 -14.07 -12.34 -17.90
C LEU A 49 -13.42 -10.95 -17.73
N GLN A 50 -14.23 -9.90 -17.49
CA GLN A 50 -13.73 -8.57 -17.16
C GLN A 50 -12.88 -8.56 -15.87
N ASP A 51 -13.17 -9.46 -14.93
CA ASP A 51 -12.37 -9.71 -13.71
C ASP A 51 -11.18 -10.67 -13.91
N GLY A 52 -10.91 -11.08 -15.16
CA GLY A 52 -9.88 -12.04 -15.53
C GLY A 52 -10.12 -13.47 -15.05
N ILE A 53 -9.18 -14.36 -15.38
CA ILE A 53 -9.25 -15.80 -15.05
C ILE A 53 -9.29 -16.02 -13.53
N VAL A 54 -8.63 -15.14 -12.76
CA VAL A 54 -8.60 -15.22 -11.28
C VAL A 54 -10.01 -15.05 -10.69
N GLY A 55 -10.87 -14.20 -11.25
CA GLY A 55 -12.26 -14.04 -10.82
C GLY A 55 -13.09 -15.30 -11.04
N PHE A 56 -12.97 -15.94 -12.20
CA PHE A 56 -13.68 -17.19 -12.51
C PHE A 56 -13.16 -18.39 -11.71
N VAL A 57 -11.84 -18.51 -11.55
CA VAL A 57 -11.21 -19.56 -10.72
C VAL A 57 -11.63 -19.40 -9.24
N ARG A 58 -11.72 -18.18 -8.71
CA ARG A 58 -12.23 -17.91 -7.35
C ARG A 58 -13.74 -18.17 -7.18
N LYS A 59 -14.49 -18.29 -8.29
CA LYS A 59 -15.93 -18.63 -8.31
C LYS A 59 -16.20 -20.12 -8.48
N THR A 60 -15.23 -20.88 -9.01
CA THR A 60 -15.34 -22.32 -9.30
C THR A 60 -14.56 -23.18 -8.31
N LEU A 61 -13.37 -22.77 -7.90
CA LEU A 61 -12.82 -23.18 -6.61
C LEU A 61 -13.65 -22.47 -5.55
N ASN A 62 -14.36 -23.26 -4.73
CA ASN A 62 -15.17 -22.78 -3.62
C ASN A 62 -14.25 -22.33 -2.45
N LEU A 63 -13.38 -21.34 -2.70
CA LEU A 63 -12.75 -20.54 -1.65
C LEU A 63 -13.88 -19.80 -0.96
N GLY A 64 -14.41 -20.45 0.08
CA GLY A 64 -15.64 -20.04 0.73
C GLY A 64 -15.62 -18.56 1.05
N ARG A 65 -16.75 -17.89 0.77
CA ARG A 65 -17.08 -16.62 1.42
C ARG A 65 -16.71 -16.76 2.89
N VAL A 66 -15.70 -16.01 3.35
CA VAL A 66 -15.39 -15.92 4.77
C VAL A 66 -16.68 -15.47 5.42
N CYS A 67 -17.28 -16.36 6.20
CA CYS A 67 -18.58 -16.08 6.80
C CYS A 67 -18.38 -14.89 7.72
N VAL A 68 -19.09 -13.79 7.43
CA VAL A 68 -19.14 -12.63 8.30
C VAL A 68 -19.90 -13.06 9.56
N THR A 69 -19.18 -13.67 10.50
CA THR A 69 -19.68 -13.90 11.83
C THR A 69 -19.91 -12.53 12.44
N LYS A 70 -21.19 -12.16 12.60
CA LYS A 70 -21.58 -11.01 13.43
C LYS A 70 -21.09 -11.31 14.85
N VAL A 71 -19.94 -10.76 15.22
CA VAL A 71 -19.49 -10.74 16.61
C VAL A 71 -20.22 -9.59 17.29
N ASN A 72 -20.93 -9.89 18.38
CA ASN A 72 -21.70 -8.89 19.11
C ASN A 72 -20.75 -7.83 19.69
N THR A 73 -21.03 -6.57 19.41
CA THR A 73 -20.21 -5.40 19.76
C THR A 73 -20.17 -5.09 21.28
N GLU A 74 -20.89 -5.85 22.09
CA GLU A 74 -21.17 -5.52 23.50
C GLU A 74 -20.19 -6.16 24.51
N GLU A 75 -19.47 -7.24 24.16
CA GLU A 75 -18.70 -8.03 25.13
C GLU A 75 -17.22 -7.63 25.31
N LEU A 76 -16.70 -6.71 24.49
CA LEU A 76 -15.27 -6.31 24.51
C LEU A 76 -14.99 -4.94 25.15
N ALA A 77 -15.99 -4.33 25.80
CA ALA A 77 -15.90 -2.98 26.36
C ALA A 77 -15.36 -2.88 27.80
N SER A 78 -15.13 -4.00 28.49
CA SER A 78 -14.96 -4.03 29.96
C SER A 78 -13.52 -3.92 30.48
N HIS A 79 -12.50 -3.76 29.62
CA HIS A 79 -11.09 -3.70 30.02
C HIS A 79 -10.38 -2.44 29.49
N THR A 80 -10.79 -1.26 29.97
CA THR A 80 -9.91 -0.08 29.98
C THR A 80 -10.15 0.71 31.27
N ARG A 81 -9.24 0.57 32.24
CA ARG A 81 -9.14 1.55 33.33
C ARG A 81 -8.37 2.75 32.80
N GLN A 82 -9.06 3.88 32.67
CA GLN A 82 -8.41 5.18 32.78
C GLN A 82 -7.90 5.33 34.21
N ASP A 83 -6.67 5.81 34.36
CA ASP A 83 -6.26 6.70 35.44
C ASP A 83 -5.07 7.53 34.91
N ASP A 84 -5.07 8.82 35.20
CA ASP A 84 -4.04 9.76 34.77
C ASP A 84 -2.72 9.54 35.49
N ALA A 85 -1.58 9.86 34.85
CA ALA A 85 -0.48 10.59 35.50
C ALA A 85 0.66 11.02 34.55
N VAL A 86 1.38 12.04 35.01
CA VAL A 86 2.76 12.46 34.67
C VAL A 86 3.00 13.15 33.32
N ALA A 87 2.95 14.48 33.36
CA ALA A 87 3.87 15.30 32.59
C ALA A 87 5.31 15.14 33.13
N ALA A 88 6.23 14.61 32.33
CA ALA A 88 7.66 14.63 32.63
C ALA A 88 8.55 14.57 31.36
N ALA A 89 9.64 15.35 31.39
CA ALA A 89 10.84 15.22 30.56
C ALA A 89 10.65 15.03 29.03
N VAL A 90 10.47 16.15 28.32
CA VAL A 90 10.89 16.23 26.91
C VAL A 90 12.42 16.26 26.87
N ASN A 91 13.05 15.09 26.74
CA ASN A 91 14.50 15.00 26.55
C ASN A 91 14.88 15.60 25.18
N GLU A 92 15.78 16.60 25.17
CA GLU A 92 16.19 17.31 23.94
C GLU A 92 17.11 16.48 23.01
N ASP A 93 17.64 15.36 23.52
CA ASP A 93 18.42 14.35 22.80
C ASP A 93 17.57 13.35 22.00
N ALA A 94 16.50 13.85 21.37
CA ALA A 94 15.78 13.11 20.34
C ALA A 94 16.68 12.95 19.09
N GLY A 95 17.50 11.89 19.08
CA GLY A 95 18.50 11.61 18.06
C GLY A 95 17.96 11.65 16.62
N THR A 96 18.80 12.08 15.69
CA THR A 96 18.48 12.25 14.27
C THR A 96 17.93 10.95 13.65
N ILE A 97 16.80 11.05 12.96
CA ILE A 97 16.16 9.93 12.24
C ILE A 97 16.45 9.97 10.75
N LEU A 98 16.52 11.15 10.14
CA LEU A 98 16.85 11.34 8.74
C LEU A 98 17.86 12.50 8.63
N ASP A 99 18.93 12.29 7.88
CA ASP A 99 19.94 13.30 7.56
C ASP A 99 20.19 13.31 6.05
N VAL A 100 20.15 14.50 5.47
CA VAL A 100 20.24 14.76 4.04
C VAL A 100 21.33 15.79 3.84
N ARG A 101 22.37 15.41 3.09
CA ARG A 101 23.60 16.19 2.96
C ARG A 101 23.89 16.48 1.49
N ASN A 102 23.92 17.76 1.14
CA ASN A 102 24.23 18.30 -0.19
C ASN A 102 23.51 17.57 -1.34
N VAL A 103 22.20 17.31 -1.19
CA VAL A 103 21.44 16.58 -2.19
C VAL A 103 21.15 17.45 -3.42
N LEU A 104 21.58 16.93 -4.57
CA LEU A 104 21.41 17.49 -5.89
C LEU A 104 20.55 16.53 -6.72
N MET A 105 19.52 17.05 -7.37
CA MET A 105 18.69 16.28 -8.31
C MET A 105 18.49 17.07 -9.58
N GLN A 106 18.91 16.51 -10.71
CA GLN A 106 18.81 17.14 -12.03
C GLN A 106 17.98 16.31 -12.99
N PHE A 107 17.13 16.98 -13.77
CA PHE A 107 16.39 16.39 -14.90
C PHE A 107 16.79 17.13 -16.17
N SER A 108 17.46 16.45 -17.10
CA SER A 108 17.85 17.02 -18.41
C SER A 108 18.53 18.39 -18.34
N GLY A 109 19.41 18.59 -17.36
CA GLY A 109 20.12 19.85 -17.10
C GLY A 109 19.41 20.84 -16.16
N LEU A 110 18.12 20.67 -15.88
CA LEU A 110 17.40 21.48 -14.89
C LEU A 110 17.64 20.93 -13.48
N LYS A 111 18.21 21.75 -12.59
CA LYS A 111 18.37 21.43 -11.17
C LYS A 111 17.04 21.58 -10.42
N ALA A 112 16.38 20.46 -10.10
CA ALA A 112 15.14 20.45 -9.32
C ALA A 112 15.39 20.46 -7.80
N LEU A 113 16.54 19.92 -7.35
CA LEU A 113 17.10 20.12 -6.02
C LEU A 113 18.55 20.56 -6.20
N ASN A 114 19.02 21.55 -5.44
CA ASN A 114 20.39 22.04 -5.50
C ASN A 114 20.96 22.21 -4.08
N ASP A 115 21.92 21.37 -3.72
CA ASP A 115 22.67 21.40 -2.46
C ASP A 115 21.76 21.42 -1.20
N VAL A 116 20.68 20.63 -1.27
CA VAL A 116 19.69 20.57 -0.19
C VAL A 116 20.27 19.85 1.01
N ASN A 117 20.21 20.53 2.17
CA ASN A 117 20.59 20.00 3.46
C ASN A 117 19.37 19.99 4.39
N LEU A 118 19.10 18.85 5.02
CA LEU A 118 17.90 18.60 5.82
C LEU A 118 18.22 17.60 6.93
N THR A 119 18.08 18.01 8.19
CA THR A 119 18.28 17.12 9.35
C THR A 119 16.99 17.04 10.16
N VAL A 120 16.66 15.83 10.60
CA VAL A 120 15.33 15.46 11.08
C VAL A 120 15.46 14.80 12.45
N LYS A 121 14.88 15.40 13.49
CA LYS A 121 14.80 14.79 14.83
C LYS A 121 13.52 13.98 15.01
N ARG A 122 13.57 12.93 15.83
CA ARG A 122 12.39 12.14 16.21
C ARG A 122 11.34 12.99 16.94
N GLY A 123 10.05 12.70 16.73
CA GLY A 123 8.94 13.35 17.46
C GLY A 123 8.68 14.83 17.14
N THR A 124 9.18 15.36 16.02
CA THR A 124 8.97 16.75 15.56
C THR A 124 8.07 16.82 14.29
N ILE A 125 7.63 18.01 13.82
CA ILE A 125 6.80 18.17 12.59
C ILE A 125 7.37 19.26 11.64
N HIS A 126 7.72 18.91 10.38
CA HIS A 126 8.26 19.75 9.27
C HIS A 126 7.05 20.27 8.52
N GLY A 127 7.06 21.55 8.18
CA GLY A 127 6.60 21.94 6.86
C GLY A 127 7.78 21.88 5.89
N LEU A 128 7.61 21.23 4.74
CA LEU A 128 8.40 21.52 3.56
C LEU A 128 7.59 22.52 2.72
N ILE A 129 7.91 23.81 2.87
CA ILE A 129 7.13 24.91 2.28
C ILE A 129 7.94 25.56 1.16
N GLY A 130 7.26 25.89 0.06
CA GLY A 130 7.85 26.57 -1.09
C GLY A 130 6.83 26.70 -2.22
N PRO A 131 7.07 27.58 -3.21
CA PRO A 131 6.16 27.78 -4.34
C PRO A 131 6.02 26.53 -5.21
N ASN A 132 5.10 26.58 -6.18
CA ASN A 132 4.97 25.51 -7.18
C ASN A 132 6.27 25.44 -8.01
N GLY A 133 6.75 24.22 -8.27
CA GLY A 133 8.04 23.98 -8.91
C GLY A 133 9.27 24.05 -7.99
N SER A 134 9.14 24.37 -6.69
CA SER A 134 10.29 24.47 -5.76
C SER A 134 10.93 23.13 -5.33
N GLY A 135 10.76 22.06 -6.12
CA GLY A 135 11.33 20.74 -5.83
C GLY A 135 10.66 19.92 -4.70
N LYS A 136 9.54 20.36 -4.10
CA LYS A 136 8.90 19.64 -2.96
C LYS A 136 8.62 18.16 -3.27
N SER A 137 7.87 17.89 -4.34
CA SER A 137 7.54 16.53 -4.76
C SER A 137 8.77 15.74 -5.23
N THR A 138 9.78 16.42 -5.78
CA THR A 138 11.09 15.82 -6.11
C THR A 138 11.79 15.34 -4.85
N MET A 139 11.82 16.15 -3.80
CA MET A 139 12.39 15.80 -2.50
C MET A 139 11.67 14.60 -1.89
N MET A 140 10.33 14.60 -1.91
CA MET A 140 9.52 13.47 -1.43
C MET A 140 9.81 12.18 -2.23
N ASN A 141 9.92 12.26 -3.56
CA ASN A 141 10.26 11.12 -4.41
C ASN A 141 11.66 10.58 -4.09
N VAL A 142 12.64 11.46 -3.89
CA VAL A 142 14.01 11.12 -3.50
C VAL A 142 14.06 10.45 -2.12
N LEU A 143 13.34 10.96 -1.11
CA LEU A 143 13.24 10.35 0.23
C LEU A 143 12.59 8.97 0.20
N THR A 144 11.66 8.72 -0.72
CA THR A 144 11.05 7.39 -0.92
C THR A 144 11.80 6.45 -1.88
N GLY A 145 12.96 6.88 -2.40
CA GLY A 145 13.76 6.11 -3.37
C GLY A 145 13.07 5.86 -4.71
N ILE A 146 12.09 6.69 -5.09
CA ILE A 146 11.52 6.73 -6.45
C ILE A 146 12.54 7.35 -7.41
N TYR A 147 13.30 8.34 -6.94
CA TYR A 147 14.44 8.91 -7.66
C TYR A 147 15.72 8.71 -6.85
N VAL A 148 16.80 8.32 -7.54
CA VAL A 148 18.15 8.33 -6.98
C VAL A 148 18.72 9.75 -7.18
N PRO A 149 19.24 10.41 -6.14
CA PRO A 149 19.81 11.75 -6.28
C PRO A 149 21.05 11.71 -7.18
N THR A 150 21.28 12.79 -7.94
CA THR A 150 22.43 12.94 -8.83
C THR A 150 23.75 13.05 -8.06
N SER A 151 23.73 13.71 -6.90
CA SER A 151 24.81 13.68 -5.90
C SER A 151 24.27 14.01 -4.51
N GLY A 152 25.13 13.87 -3.50
CA GLY A 152 24.78 14.00 -2.08
C GLY A 152 24.50 12.65 -1.41
N ALA A 153 24.16 12.71 -0.13
CA ALA A 153 23.89 11.54 0.70
C ALA A 153 22.58 11.70 1.49
N ILE A 154 21.87 10.58 1.68
CA ILE A 154 20.63 10.51 2.46
C ILE A 154 20.74 9.31 3.37
N GLU A 155 20.70 9.56 4.67
CA GLU A 155 20.83 8.55 5.73
C GLU A 155 19.59 8.56 6.61
N TYR A 156 19.01 7.38 6.82
CA TYR A 156 17.91 7.16 7.74
C TYR A 156 18.34 6.15 8.80
N GLU A 157 18.18 6.50 10.08
CA GLU A 157 18.74 5.77 11.22
C GLU A 157 20.25 5.45 11.08
N GLY A 158 21.02 6.34 10.45
CA GLY A 158 22.45 6.15 10.16
C GLY A 158 22.74 5.18 9.01
N GLN A 159 21.73 4.73 8.26
CA GLN A 159 21.89 3.88 7.08
C GLN A 159 21.57 4.64 5.79
N SER A 160 22.45 4.55 4.80
CA SER A 160 22.20 5.16 3.48
C SER A 160 20.96 4.58 2.80
N LEU A 161 20.09 5.46 2.31
CA LEU A 161 18.92 5.12 1.49
C LEU A 161 19.25 4.94 0.01
N SER A 162 20.40 5.44 -0.45
CA SER A 162 20.80 5.39 -1.86
C SER A 162 20.87 3.95 -2.38
N GLY A 163 20.23 3.69 -3.53
CA GLY A 163 20.18 2.37 -4.16
C GLY A 163 19.22 1.36 -3.51
N ARG A 164 18.50 1.73 -2.45
CA ARG A 164 17.41 0.88 -1.91
C ARG A 164 16.14 1.04 -2.76
N THR A 165 15.39 -0.04 -2.93
CA THR A 165 14.07 0.01 -3.55
C THR A 165 13.04 0.64 -2.61
N SER A 166 12.02 1.31 -3.17
CA SER A 166 10.93 1.93 -2.39
C SER A 166 10.27 0.98 -1.39
N SER A 167 10.10 -0.30 -1.75
CA SER A 167 9.60 -1.34 -0.84
C SER A 167 10.53 -1.61 0.35
N LYS A 168 11.85 -1.66 0.14
CA LYS A 168 12.82 -1.81 1.25
C LYS A 168 12.87 -0.56 2.14
N ILE A 169 12.68 0.62 1.55
CA ILE A 169 12.60 1.90 2.26
C ILE A 169 11.32 1.94 3.13
N ALA A 170 10.17 1.54 2.58
CA ALA A 170 8.92 1.41 3.32
C ALA A 170 9.05 0.47 4.53
N LEU A 171 9.60 -0.73 4.31
CA LEU A 171 9.82 -1.73 5.37
C LEU A 171 10.91 -1.34 6.38
N SER A 172 11.73 -0.31 6.12
CA SER A 172 12.62 0.28 7.12
C SER A 172 11.91 1.30 8.04
N GLY A 173 10.63 1.58 7.79
CA GLY A 173 9.80 2.47 8.61
C GLY A 173 9.61 3.88 8.04
N ILE A 174 9.84 4.08 6.73
CA ILE A 174 9.48 5.33 6.03
C ILE A 174 8.18 5.13 5.25
N ALA A 175 7.06 5.63 5.76
CA ALA A 175 5.79 5.63 5.04
C ALA A 175 5.55 6.95 4.31
N ARG A 176 4.80 6.93 3.20
CA ARG A 176 4.36 8.13 2.48
C ARG A 176 2.88 8.05 2.12
N THR A 177 2.14 9.14 2.34
CA THR A 177 0.81 9.35 1.73
C THR A 177 0.97 10.10 0.41
N PHE A 178 0.02 9.93 -0.51
CA PHE A 178 0.09 10.53 -1.83
C PHE A 178 -0.75 11.81 -1.92
N GLN A 179 -0.38 12.71 -2.84
CA GLN A 179 -1.14 13.95 -3.09
C GLN A 179 -2.58 13.68 -3.54
N ASN A 180 -2.86 12.52 -4.12
CA ASN A 180 -4.22 12.02 -4.36
C ASN A 180 -4.42 10.74 -3.55
N VAL A 181 -5.60 10.57 -2.98
CA VAL A 181 -6.00 9.37 -2.22
C VAL A 181 -5.87 8.14 -3.13
N GLN A 182 -4.92 7.25 -2.83
CA GLN A 182 -4.74 5.99 -3.56
C GLN A 182 -5.33 4.80 -2.79
N LEU A 183 -6.63 4.85 -2.48
CA LEU A 183 -7.34 3.75 -1.79
C LEU A 183 -7.91 2.73 -2.78
N PHE A 184 -8.08 1.50 -2.31
CA PHE A 184 -8.81 0.47 -3.03
C PHE A 184 -10.31 0.72 -2.81
N GLY A 185 -10.97 1.42 -3.75
CA GLY A 185 -12.34 1.90 -3.60
C GLY A 185 -13.38 0.81 -3.33
N GLU A 186 -13.21 -0.36 -3.94
CA GLU A 186 -14.06 -1.55 -3.79
C GLU A 186 -13.80 -2.36 -2.50
N MET A 187 -12.74 -2.02 -1.75
CA MET A 187 -12.43 -2.66 -0.47
C MET A 187 -13.00 -1.83 0.68
N THR A 188 -13.37 -2.50 1.76
CA THR A 188 -13.77 -1.84 3.01
C THR A 188 -12.62 -1.02 3.61
N ALA A 189 -12.94 -0.11 4.54
CA ALA A 189 -11.96 0.62 5.31
C ALA A 189 -11.01 -0.33 6.08
N LEU A 190 -11.54 -1.41 6.67
CA LEU A 190 -10.74 -2.43 7.36
C LEU A 190 -9.78 -3.15 6.41
N GLU A 191 -10.25 -3.54 5.22
CA GLU A 191 -9.42 -4.20 4.20
C GLU A 191 -8.33 -3.27 3.65
N ASN A 192 -8.64 -1.99 3.44
CA ASN A 192 -7.63 -1.01 3.03
C ASN A 192 -6.48 -0.91 4.05
N VAL A 193 -6.77 -0.95 5.35
CA VAL A 193 -5.74 -0.95 6.39
C VAL A 193 -5.01 -2.29 6.48
N LEU A 194 -5.71 -3.42 6.33
CA LEU A 194 -5.10 -4.77 6.29
C LEU A 194 -4.03 -4.90 5.20
N VAL A 195 -4.17 -4.21 4.07
CA VAL A 195 -3.13 -4.17 3.03
C VAL A 195 -1.81 -3.56 3.55
N GLY A 196 -1.84 -2.61 4.49
CA GLY A 196 -0.62 -2.11 5.16
C GLY A 196 0.07 -3.18 6.02
N LEU A 197 -0.72 -4.00 6.70
CA LEU A 197 -0.26 -5.08 7.59
C LEU A 197 0.29 -6.32 6.86
N HIS A 198 0.28 -6.37 5.52
CA HIS A 198 0.73 -7.55 4.75
C HIS A 198 2.13 -8.04 5.15
N HIS A 199 3.01 -7.12 5.54
CA HIS A 199 4.38 -7.39 5.95
C HIS A 199 4.49 -8.16 7.29
N THR A 200 3.42 -8.25 8.06
CA THR A 200 3.37 -8.97 9.35
C THR A 200 3.09 -10.47 9.20
N PHE A 201 2.53 -10.88 8.06
CA PHE A 201 2.21 -12.29 7.79
C PHE A 201 3.48 -13.10 7.54
N LYS A 202 3.55 -14.28 8.18
CA LYS A 202 4.66 -15.23 8.05
C LYS A 202 4.22 -16.58 7.48
N SER A 203 2.92 -16.71 7.19
CA SER A 203 2.27 -17.86 6.55
C SER A 203 2.61 -17.93 5.06
N ASN A 204 2.94 -19.12 4.56
CA ASN A 204 3.26 -19.35 3.15
C ASN A 204 2.00 -19.55 2.30
N PHE A 205 2.11 -19.56 0.97
CA PHE A 205 0.98 -19.85 0.07
C PHE A 205 0.26 -21.18 0.41
N ALA A 206 0.99 -22.19 0.89
CA ALA A 206 0.40 -23.44 1.37
C ALA A 206 -0.43 -23.27 2.67
N ASP A 207 0.01 -22.41 3.60
CA ASP A 207 -0.74 -22.08 4.81
C ASP A 207 -2.06 -21.37 4.49
N VAL A 208 -2.02 -20.45 3.52
CA VAL A 208 -3.20 -19.72 3.02
C VAL A 208 -4.16 -20.68 2.31
N GLY A 209 -3.66 -21.51 1.38
CA GLY A 209 -4.46 -22.46 0.61
C GLY A 209 -5.12 -23.54 1.48
N ALA A 210 -4.43 -24.04 2.51
CA ALA A 210 -4.97 -24.99 3.47
C ALA A 210 -5.72 -24.33 4.65
N MET A 211 -5.83 -23.00 4.67
CA MET A 211 -6.40 -22.19 5.77
C MET A 211 -5.93 -22.66 7.15
N THR A 212 -4.62 -22.81 7.33
CA THR A 212 -4.05 -23.44 8.53
C THR A 212 -4.38 -22.65 9.80
N GLY A 213 -4.40 -23.32 10.95
CA GLY A 213 -4.63 -22.66 12.24
C GLY A 213 -3.60 -21.58 12.58
N ARG A 214 -2.44 -21.58 11.91
CA ARG A 214 -1.47 -20.50 11.95
C ARG A 214 -1.95 -19.28 11.17
N TYR A 215 -2.30 -19.45 9.90
CA TYR A 215 -2.82 -18.37 9.05
C TYR A 215 -4.01 -17.67 9.71
N ARG A 216 -4.99 -18.42 10.24
CA ARG A 216 -6.16 -17.84 10.92
C ARG A 216 -5.79 -16.98 12.13
N ARG A 217 -4.76 -17.36 12.91
CA ARG A 217 -4.28 -16.55 14.04
C ARG A 217 -3.56 -15.28 13.57
N GLU A 218 -2.72 -15.38 12.55
CA GLU A 218 -2.06 -14.22 11.93
C GLU A 218 -3.12 -13.25 11.34
N GLU A 219 -4.14 -13.76 10.66
CA GLU A 219 -5.27 -13.02 10.08
C GLU A 219 -6.14 -12.31 11.15
N LEU A 220 -6.47 -13.00 12.26
CA LEU A 220 -7.21 -12.41 13.38
C LEU A 220 -6.41 -11.27 14.05
N ALA A 221 -5.13 -11.49 14.34
CA ALA A 221 -4.26 -10.47 14.94
C ALA A 221 -4.03 -9.27 14.00
N ALA A 222 -4.02 -9.49 12.69
CA ALA A 222 -3.99 -8.41 11.70
C ALA A 222 -5.31 -7.64 11.65
N ARG A 223 -6.47 -8.30 11.71
CA ARG A 223 -7.79 -7.64 11.79
C ARG A 223 -7.93 -6.78 13.03
N GLU A 224 -7.51 -7.29 14.19
CA GLU A 224 -7.53 -6.53 15.44
C GLU A 224 -6.63 -5.28 15.36
N ARG A 225 -5.40 -5.41 14.83
CA ARG A 225 -4.52 -4.26 14.59
C ARG A 225 -5.13 -3.25 13.60
N ALA A 226 -5.71 -3.71 12.49
CA ALA A 226 -6.35 -2.85 11.51
C ALA A 226 -7.56 -2.09 12.08
N TYR A 227 -8.39 -2.76 12.88
CA TYR A 227 -9.52 -2.10 13.57
C TYR A 227 -9.03 -1.07 14.60
N ASN A 228 -7.95 -1.35 15.32
CA ASN A 228 -7.32 -0.39 16.21
C ASN A 228 -6.74 0.83 15.47
N MET A 229 -6.23 0.68 14.24
CA MET A 229 -5.83 1.84 13.41
C MET A 229 -7.01 2.69 12.99
N LEU A 230 -8.13 2.08 12.61
CA LEU A 230 -9.36 2.80 12.29
C LEU A 230 -9.86 3.59 13.52
N ARG A 231 -9.91 2.93 14.70
CA ARG A 231 -10.23 3.60 15.98
C ARG A 231 -9.23 4.69 16.34
N PHE A 232 -7.96 4.55 15.98
CA PHE A 232 -6.96 5.58 16.20
C PHE A 232 -7.26 6.86 15.40
N VAL A 233 -7.79 6.74 14.18
CA VAL A 233 -8.16 7.86 13.30
C VAL A 233 -9.64 8.27 13.33
N GLY A 234 -10.49 7.62 14.15
CA GLY A 234 -11.92 7.95 14.28
C GLY A 234 -12.85 7.30 13.23
N LEU A 235 -12.41 6.19 12.60
CA LEU A 235 -13.14 5.50 11.53
C LEU A 235 -13.67 4.11 11.93
N GLU A 236 -13.69 3.77 13.22
CA GLU A 236 -14.14 2.47 13.73
C GLU A 236 -15.59 2.10 13.32
N ASN A 237 -16.48 3.10 13.25
CA ASN A 237 -17.88 2.91 12.85
C ASN A 237 -18.04 2.72 11.32
N SER A 238 -17.03 3.14 10.54
CA SER A 238 -16.97 2.97 9.08
C SER A 238 -16.12 1.75 8.67
N ALA A 239 -15.74 0.86 9.60
CA ALA A 239 -14.80 -0.24 9.32
C ALA A 239 -15.25 -1.20 8.20
N ALA A 240 -16.57 -1.44 8.10
CA ALA A 240 -17.19 -2.28 7.06
C ALA A 240 -17.67 -1.50 5.83
N GLU A 241 -17.44 -0.18 5.78
CA GLU A 241 -17.84 0.69 4.68
C GLU A 241 -16.78 0.65 3.57
N GLU A 242 -17.21 0.52 2.31
CA GLU A 242 -16.31 0.58 1.14
C GLU A 242 -15.63 1.96 1.05
N ALA A 243 -14.33 1.98 0.75
CA ALA A 243 -13.55 3.22 0.75
C ALA A 243 -14.07 4.27 -0.23
N ARG A 244 -14.74 3.87 -1.33
CA ARG A 244 -15.37 4.79 -2.30
C ARG A 244 -16.58 5.54 -1.74
N ASN A 245 -17.27 4.99 -0.74
CA ASN A 245 -18.49 5.58 -0.16
C ASN A 245 -18.16 6.62 0.92
N LEU A 246 -16.95 6.57 1.48
CA LEU A 246 -16.47 7.53 2.48
C LEU A 246 -16.35 8.94 1.88
N PRO A 247 -16.78 9.99 2.60
CA PRO A 247 -16.45 11.38 2.29
C PRO A 247 -14.93 11.60 2.17
N TYR A 248 -14.52 12.55 1.33
CA TYR A 248 -13.10 12.79 1.02
C TYR A 248 -12.21 13.03 2.25
N GLY A 249 -12.71 13.75 3.27
CA GLY A 249 -12.02 13.89 4.56
C GLY A 249 -11.74 12.56 5.26
N LYS A 250 -12.75 11.68 5.35
CA LYS A 250 -12.58 10.33 5.90
C LYS A 250 -11.65 9.46 5.04
N GLN A 251 -11.67 9.59 3.71
CA GLN A 251 -10.72 8.90 2.84
C GLN A 251 -9.26 9.28 3.14
N ARG A 252 -8.98 10.55 3.47
CA ARG A 252 -7.64 10.97 3.93
C ARG A 252 -7.22 10.36 5.26
N LEU A 253 -8.14 10.29 6.22
CA LEU A 253 -7.88 9.63 7.50
C LEU A 253 -7.63 8.13 7.33
N LEU A 254 -8.35 7.48 6.40
CA LEU A 254 -8.13 6.07 6.04
C LEU A 254 -6.78 5.84 5.34
N GLU A 255 -6.35 6.77 4.46
CA GLU A 255 -5.02 6.73 3.87
C GLU A 255 -3.91 6.80 4.94
N ILE A 256 -4.09 7.66 5.96
CA ILE A 256 -3.19 7.76 7.11
C ILE A 256 -3.22 6.47 7.94
N ALA A 257 -4.40 5.90 8.25
CA ALA A 257 -4.51 4.63 8.98
C ALA A 257 -3.77 3.48 8.28
N ARG A 258 -3.88 3.39 6.94
CA ARG A 258 -3.15 2.42 6.13
C ARG A 258 -1.64 2.68 6.10
N ALA A 259 -1.21 3.94 6.11
CA ALA A 259 0.21 4.29 6.19
C ALA A 259 0.80 3.99 7.57
N LEU A 260 0.03 4.20 8.65
CA LEU A 260 0.40 3.81 10.02
C LEU A 260 0.47 2.28 10.18
N ALA A 261 -0.34 1.52 9.45
CA ALA A 261 -0.27 0.05 9.44
C ALA A 261 1.07 -0.54 8.90
N LEU A 262 2.03 0.28 8.45
CA LEU A 262 3.42 -0.13 8.18
C LEU A 262 4.36 0.06 9.39
N ASP A 263 3.82 0.44 10.56
CA ASP A 263 4.56 0.85 11.76
C ASP A 263 5.73 1.83 11.48
N PRO A 264 5.48 2.95 10.77
CA PRO A 264 6.54 3.87 10.35
C PRO A 264 7.10 4.70 11.51
N GLN A 265 8.42 4.86 11.51
CA GLN A 265 9.13 5.83 12.36
C GLN A 265 9.28 7.21 11.69
N LEU A 266 9.08 7.29 10.37
CA LEU A 266 9.00 8.53 9.61
C LEU A 266 7.83 8.45 8.61
N LEU A 267 6.71 9.09 8.94
CA LEU A 267 5.60 9.26 8.01
C LEU A 267 5.71 10.62 7.27
N LEU A 268 5.78 10.54 5.94
CA LEU A 268 5.87 11.65 5.00
C LEU A 268 4.48 11.98 4.45
N LEU A 269 4.03 13.24 4.61
CA LEU A 269 2.72 13.70 4.17
C LEU A 269 2.86 14.72 3.03
N ASP A 270 2.37 14.38 1.85
CA ASP A 270 2.42 15.25 0.65
C ASP A 270 1.09 16.00 0.51
N GLU A 271 1.11 17.32 0.75
CA GLU A 271 -0.04 18.24 0.69
C GLU A 271 -1.33 17.73 1.39
N PRO A 272 -1.28 17.24 2.64
CA PRO A 272 -2.37 16.45 3.24
C PRO A 272 -3.67 17.24 3.50
N ALA A 273 -3.60 18.57 3.51
CA ALA A 273 -4.76 19.45 3.70
C ALA A 273 -5.44 19.90 2.38
N ALA A 274 -4.92 19.50 1.22
CA ALA A 274 -5.48 19.89 -0.08
C ALA A 274 -6.87 19.28 -0.28
N GLY A 275 -7.84 20.10 -0.72
CA GLY A 275 -9.22 19.68 -0.98
C GLY A 275 -10.08 19.40 0.27
N LEU A 276 -9.56 19.64 1.48
CA LEU A 276 -10.28 19.40 2.73
C LEU A 276 -11.09 20.61 3.20
N THR A 277 -12.21 20.35 3.90
CA THR A 277 -12.99 21.41 4.55
C THR A 277 -12.33 21.84 5.86
N ALA A 278 -12.70 23.02 6.39
CA ALA A 278 -12.12 23.52 7.65
C ALA A 278 -12.34 22.57 8.86
N PRO A 279 -13.48 21.85 9.00
CA PRO A 279 -13.60 20.73 9.93
C PRO A 279 -12.58 19.61 9.71
N ASP A 280 -12.48 19.06 8.50
CA ASP A 280 -11.59 17.93 8.18
C ASP A 280 -10.12 18.29 8.46
N ILE A 281 -9.70 19.54 8.17
CA ILE A 281 -8.34 20.03 8.46
C ILE A 281 -8.05 20.01 9.96
N ARG A 282 -9.03 20.33 10.82
CA ARG A 282 -8.84 20.27 12.29
C ARG A 282 -8.67 18.84 12.77
N GLU A 283 -9.46 17.92 12.23
CA GLU A 283 -9.38 16.48 12.54
C GLU A 283 -8.04 15.89 12.10
N LEU A 284 -7.64 16.15 10.85
CA LEU A 284 -6.32 15.80 10.31
C LEU A 284 -5.17 16.32 11.20
N VAL A 285 -5.20 17.59 11.60
CA VAL A 285 -4.17 18.18 12.48
C VAL A 285 -4.17 17.53 13.87
N ALA A 286 -5.34 17.15 14.40
CA ALA A 286 -5.43 16.40 15.65
C ALA A 286 -4.78 15.01 15.51
N ILE A 287 -5.05 14.28 14.42
CA ILE A 287 -4.41 12.98 14.15
C ILE A 287 -2.90 13.11 13.98
N ILE A 288 -2.40 14.09 13.22
CA ILE A 288 -0.95 14.32 13.06
C ILE A 288 -0.28 14.58 14.42
N ARG A 289 -0.91 15.38 15.29
CA ARG A 289 -0.42 15.61 16.67
C ARG A 289 -0.46 14.34 17.52
N LYS A 290 -1.53 13.55 17.42
CA LYS A 290 -1.69 12.26 18.13
C LYS A 290 -0.58 11.29 17.73
N VAL A 291 -0.32 11.12 16.42
CA VAL A 291 0.77 10.29 15.89
C VAL A 291 2.12 10.70 16.49
N ARG A 292 2.45 12.00 16.45
CA ARG A 292 3.69 12.53 17.06
C ARG A 292 3.83 12.14 18.55
N HIS A 293 2.75 12.25 19.34
CA HIS A 293 2.80 11.95 20.77
C HIS A 293 3.03 10.46 21.04
N HIS A 294 2.35 9.56 20.32
CA HIS A 294 2.55 8.12 20.50
C HIS A 294 3.96 7.63 20.11
N GLY A 295 4.67 8.32 19.21
CA GLY A 295 6.06 8.03 18.88
C GLY A 295 7.11 8.51 19.88
N GLY A 296 6.78 9.49 20.72
CA GLY A 296 7.74 10.14 21.63
C GLY A 296 7.95 9.41 22.96
N VAL A 297 6.95 8.64 23.40
CA VAL A 297 6.88 8.12 24.79
C VAL A 297 7.52 6.74 24.95
N ASP A 298 7.51 5.90 23.91
CA ASP A 298 7.83 4.45 23.97
C ASP A 298 9.34 4.09 23.97
N ARG A 299 10.21 4.94 24.53
CA ARG A 299 11.67 4.69 24.61
C ARG A 299 12.31 4.85 25.99
N ALA A 300 11.66 5.53 26.93
CA ALA A 300 12.22 5.78 28.27
C ALA A 300 11.90 4.67 29.29
N SER A 301 11.15 3.64 28.89
CA SER A 301 10.76 2.54 29.77
C SER A 301 10.52 1.26 28.98
N TYR A 302 10.60 0.15 29.71
CA TYR A 302 10.13 -1.19 29.35
C TYR A 302 11.02 -2.04 28.43
N GLY A 303 11.64 -3.04 29.04
CA GLY A 303 12.14 -4.22 28.35
C GLY A 303 11.12 -5.37 28.43
N ARG A 304 11.04 -6.13 27.33
CA ARG A 304 10.59 -7.54 27.28
C ARG A 304 9.10 -7.79 27.61
N ARG A 305 8.34 -8.21 26.60
CA ARG A 305 6.93 -8.67 26.58
C ARG A 305 5.87 -7.54 26.55
N ASP A 306 5.65 -7.01 25.36
CA ASP A 306 4.33 -6.67 24.79
C ASP A 306 4.54 -6.12 23.36
N GLU A 307 3.73 -6.55 22.39
CA GLU A 307 3.75 -5.98 21.03
C GLU A 307 2.94 -4.67 21.02
N ARG A 308 3.60 -3.53 21.31
CA ARG A 308 2.98 -2.19 21.31
C ARG A 308 3.41 -1.35 20.11
N MET A 309 2.46 -0.53 19.65
CA MET A 309 2.54 0.26 18.41
C MET A 309 3.56 1.40 18.49
N ARG A 310 4.26 1.66 17.38
CA ARG A 310 5.35 2.64 17.29
C ARG A 310 5.12 3.56 16.08
N TYR A 311 4.86 4.85 16.32
CA TYR A 311 4.57 5.80 15.23
C TYR A 311 5.36 7.09 15.31
N GLY A 312 6.29 7.30 14.39
CA GLY A 312 7.02 8.56 14.27
C GLY A 312 6.55 9.40 13.09
N ILE A 313 6.09 10.62 13.37
CA ILE A 313 6.33 11.77 12.49
C ILE A 313 7.42 12.58 13.19
N GLY A 314 8.53 12.82 12.50
CA GLY A 314 9.71 13.48 13.04
C GLY A 314 10.29 14.40 11.99
N ALA A 315 10.42 15.71 12.27
CA ALA A 315 10.48 16.75 11.26
C ALA A 315 10.66 18.28 11.72
N ARG A 316 11.52 19.14 11.09
CA ARG A 316 11.62 20.66 11.15
C ARG A 316 12.60 21.29 10.09
N LEU A 317 12.24 22.27 9.23
CA LEU A 317 13.17 22.96 8.26
C LEU A 317 13.14 24.49 8.33
N ARG A 318 14.32 25.08 8.13
CA ARG A 318 14.58 26.53 7.98
C ARG A 318 15.31 26.75 6.66
N THR A 319 14.70 27.44 5.71
CA THR A 319 15.39 27.90 4.49
C THR A 319 16.16 29.18 4.82
N GLU A 320 17.47 29.07 5.05
CA GLU A 320 18.34 30.24 5.09
C GLU A 320 18.66 30.69 3.67
N ASP A 321 17.97 31.75 3.22
CA ASP A 321 18.13 32.34 1.90
C ASP A 321 19.43 33.16 1.82
N ARG A 322 20.57 32.49 1.61
CA ARG A 322 21.85 33.15 1.29
C ARG A 322 21.89 33.63 -0.15
N ARG A 323 21.15 34.69 -0.45
CA ARG A 323 21.27 35.48 -1.70
C ARG A 323 21.58 36.97 -1.47
N ARG A 324 22.57 37.26 -0.60
CA ARG A 324 23.30 38.54 -0.59
C ARG A 324 24.77 38.38 -0.18
N GLU A 325 25.58 37.77 -1.05
CA GLU A 325 27.02 38.09 -1.10
C GLU A 325 27.64 37.73 -2.46
N ALA A 326 27.24 38.49 -3.48
CA ALA A 326 28.07 38.74 -4.65
C ALA A 326 28.41 40.22 -4.67
N ARG A 327 29.50 40.60 -3.99
CA ARG A 327 30.17 41.88 -4.24
C ARG A 327 30.57 41.85 -5.72
N GLY A 328 30.32 42.89 -6.50
CA GLY A 328 31.02 44.15 -6.29
C GLY A 328 32.43 44.00 -6.83
N TYR A 329 32.55 43.97 -8.16
CA TYR A 329 33.83 44.19 -8.84
C TYR A 329 33.81 45.61 -9.41
N SER A 330 34.82 46.35 -9.01
CA SER A 330 35.08 47.76 -9.27
C SER A 330 35.04 48.16 -10.75
N GLY A 331 34.61 49.40 -10.98
CA GLY A 331 35.41 50.33 -11.78
C GLY A 331 36.40 51.07 -10.88
#